data_AF-A0A3Q2NY23-F1
#
_entry.id   AF-A0A3Q2NY23-F1
#
_cell.length_a   1.000
_cell.length_b   1.000
_cell.length_c   1.000
_cell.angle_alpha   90.00
_cell.angle_beta   90.00
_cell.angle_gamma   90.00
#
_symmetry.space_group_name_H-M   'P 1'
#
loop_
_entity.id
_entity.type
_entity.pdbx_description
1 polymer ?
#
loop_
_entity_poly.entity_id
_entity_poly.type
_entity_poly.pdbx_seq_one_letter_code
_entity_poly.pdbx_strand_id
1 'polypeptide(L)'
;MSLEQKDSKKKMFLKKTPNRVRLVKAVDPSSRGCGSSKQIFYTLNKRHEEHLIPYSLVQPVKVQTKRPVIFSPSLLSRGLIERLLQPAESGLNFNTCPPEPIKASEQKDKRIFLLDSCSPEQALGIRLESIQDVISQGRHCLLELGLHSVEGLLRQGIYPIVIHIRPKNKKHKKLRKFLPRCGEDSIMEEVCQAEELQLETLPLLYSTVEPNTWSCTEELLEALRGAIQRQQKAVAWVELDRLQ
;
A
#
# COMPACT_ATOMS: atom_id res chain seq x y z
N MET A 1 -48.63 -48.81 6.62
CA MET A 1 -48.39 -48.41 5.22
C MET A 1 -48.25 -46.89 5.21
N SER A 2 -47.12 -46.36 5.70
CA SER A 2 -45.98 -45.86 4.89
C SER A 2 -46.41 -44.88 3.79
N LEU A 3 -46.07 -43.60 3.98
CA LEU A 3 -45.04 -42.94 3.17
C LEU A 3 -44.77 -41.54 3.73
N GLU A 4 -43.60 -41.41 4.35
CA GLU A 4 -42.88 -40.16 4.53
C GLU A 4 -42.49 -39.53 3.18
N GLN A 5 -42.02 -38.27 3.25
CA GLN A 5 -41.24 -37.49 2.28
C GLN A 5 -42.02 -36.35 1.59
N LYS A 6 -41.50 -35.14 1.46
CA LYS A 6 -40.23 -34.54 1.90
C LYS A 6 -40.43 -33.03 1.80
N ASP A 7 -40.19 -32.34 2.91
CA ASP A 7 -40.04 -30.89 2.97
C ASP A 7 -38.80 -30.50 2.14
N SER A 8 -39.00 -30.18 0.86
CA SER A 8 -37.94 -29.71 -0.03
C SER A 8 -37.65 -28.24 0.26
N LYS A 9 -36.98 -27.98 1.37
CA LYS A 9 -36.25 -26.73 1.62
C LYS A 9 -35.22 -26.58 0.51
N LYS A 10 -35.54 -25.75 -0.49
CA LYS A 10 -34.59 -25.20 -1.44
C LYS A 10 -33.50 -24.49 -0.64
N LYS A 11 -32.42 -25.21 -0.31
CA LYS A 11 -31.16 -24.59 0.10
C LYS A 11 -30.75 -23.71 -1.08
N MET A 12 -30.99 -22.41 -0.95
CA MET A 12 -30.31 -21.43 -1.78
C MET A 12 -28.83 -21.70 -1.56
N PHE A 13 -28.20 -22.38 -2.53
CA PHE A 13 -26.77 -22.34 -2.67
C PHE A 13 -26.45 -20.88 -2.96
N LEU A 14 -26.22 -20.08 -1.91
CA LEU A 14 -25.44 -18.87 -2.04
C LEU A 14 -24.19 -19.32 -2.78
N LYS A 15 -24.08 -18.95 -4.05
CA LYS A 15 -22.86 -19.09 -4.82
C LYS A 15 -21.81 -18.35 -4.00
N LYS A 16 -21.04 -19.07 -3.18
CA LYS A 16 -19.84 -18.54 -2.54
C LYS A 16 -19.01 -18.00 -3.70
N THR A 17 -18.84 -16.68 -3.73
CA THR A 17 -17.93 -16.06 -4.68
C THR A 17 -16.60 -16.79 -4.58
N PRO A 18 -16.00 -17.23 -5.69
CA PRO A 18 -14.73 -17.94 -5.63
C PRO A 18 -13.73 -17.04 -4.89
N ASN A 19 -13.29 -17.50 -3.72
CA ASN A 19 -12.30 -16.79 -2.92
C ASN A 19 -11.04 -16.68 -3.78
N ARG A 20 -10.68 -15.45 -4.15
CA ARG A 20 -9.40 -15.22 -4.80
C ARG A 20 -8.31 -15.28 -3.75
N VAL A 21 -7.16 -15.76 -4.17
CA VAL A 21 -6.00 -15.91 -3.30
C VAL A 21 -4.84 -15.16 -3.92
N ARG A 22 -3.91 -14.71 -3.07
CA ARG A 22 -2.58 -14.31 -3.52
C ARG A 22 -1.54 -15.22 -2.89
N LEU A 23 -0.49 -15.50 -3.65
CA LEU A 23 0.67 -16.19 -3.12
C LEU A 23 1.42 -15.23 -2.20
N VAL A 24 1.87 -15.74 -1.06
CA VAL A 24 2.69 -15.00 -0.11
C VAL A 24 3.96 -15.81 0.16
N LYS A 25 5.02 -15.17 0.63
CA LYS A 25 6.20 -15.92 1.08
C LYS A 25 5.89 -16.64 2.40
N ALA A 26 6.55 -17.76 2.63
CA ALA A 26 6.57 -18.38 3.94
C ALA A 26 7.25 -17.41 4.91
N VAL A 27 6.57 -17.07 6.00
CA VAL A 27 7.11 -16.19 7.05
C VAL A 27 7.23 -17.02 8.31
N ASP A 28 8.38 -16.92 9.00
CA ASP A 28 8.57 -17.60 10.27
C ASP A 28 7.58 -17.05 11.31
N PRO A 29 6.79 -17.91 11.98
CA PRO A 29 5.89 -17.49 13.04
C PRO A 29 6.57 -16.72 14.20
N SER A 30 7.90 -16.77 14.35
CA SER A 30 8.64 -16.02 15.37
C SER A 30 8.93 -14.55 15.00
N SER A 31 8.91 -14.21 13.71
CA SER A 31 9.11 -12.83 13.20
C SER A 31 7.85 -11.94 13.29
N ARG A 32 6.83 -12.39 14.04
CA ARG A 32 5.52 -11.74 14.16
C ARG A 32 5.59 -10.54 15.10
N GLY A 33 5.65 -9.34 14.53
CA GLY A 33 5.31 -8.10 15.25
C GLY A 33 3.90 -8.18 15.86
N CYS A 34 3.76 -7.69 17.08
CA CYS A 34 2.53 -7.75 17.88
C CYS A 34 1.40 -6.95 17.20
N GLY A 35 0.33 -7.62 16.73
CA GLY A 35 -0.93 -6.92 16.44
C GLY A 35 -1.86 -7.46 15.33
N SER A 36 -1.46 -8.39 14.48
CA SER A 36 -2.37 -8.97 13.48
C SER A 36 -2.07 -10.45 13.26
N SER A 37 -3.05 -11.32 13.56
CA SER A 37 -2.97 -12.74 13.20
C SER A 37 -3.10 -12.87 11.68
N LYS A 38 -1.97 -12.86 10.96
CA LYS A 38 -1.97 -13.19 9.54
C LYS A 38 -2.39 -14.64 9.38
N GLN A 39 -3.66 -14.88 9.04
CA GLN A 39 -4.12 -16.22 8.70
C GLN A 39 -3.53 -16.63 7.34
N ILE A 40 -2.39 -17.32 7.37
CA ILE A 40 -1.73 -17.87 6.19
C ILE A 40 -2.23 -19.30 5.99
N PHE A 41 -2.68 -19.59 4.78
CA PHE A 41 -3.10 -20.91 4.36
C PHE A 41 -2.03 -21.56 3.49
N TYR A 42 -2.07 -22.88 3.37
CA TYR A 42 -1.10 -23.64 2.58
C TYR A 42 -1.81 -24.58 1.62
N THR A 43 -1.24 -24.76 0.43
CA THR A 43 -1.67 -25.77 -0.54
C THR A 43 -0.46 -26.59 -1.00
N LEU A 44 -0.69 -27.83 -1.42
CA LEU A 44 0.36 -28.73 -1.88
C LEU A 44 0.71 -28.45 -3.34
N ASN A 45 2.00 -28.48 -3.66
CA ASN A 45 2.44 -28.45 -5.04
C ASN A 45 2.23 -29.82 -5.71
N LYS A 46 1.41 -29.88 -6.76
CA LYS A 46 1.10 -31.13 -7.48
C LYS A 46 2.31 -31.86 -8.07
N ARG A 47 3.46 -31.19 -8.24
CA ARG A 47 4.69 -31.80 -8.78
C ARG A 47 5.63 -32.28 -7.69
N HIS A 48 5.50 -31.73 -6.48
CA HIS A 48 6.38 -32.00 -5.35
C HIS A 48 5.54 -31.87 -4.08
N GLU A 49 4.98 -32.99 -3.61
CA GLU A 49 4.00 -33.00 -2.51
C GLU A 49 4.57 -32.50 -1.17
N GLU A 50 5.89 -32.42 -1.03
CA GLU A 50 6.59 -31.86 0.13
C GLU A 50 6.68 -30.33 0.11
N HIS A 51 6.39 -29.67 -1.03
CA HIS A 51 6.47 -28.22 -1.17
C HIS A 51 5.10 -27.56 -0.90
N LEU A 52 4.96 -27.03 0.31
CA LEU A 52 3.83 -26.18 0.67
C LEU A 52 3.94 -24.80 0.02
N ILE A 53 2.85 -24.36 -0.59
CA ILE A 53 2.71 -23.05 -1.20
C ILE A 53 1.84 -22.19 -0.27
N PRO A 54 2.42 -21.17 0.41
CA PRO A 54 1.65 -20.27 1.24
C PRO A 54 0.81 -19.32 0.40
N TYR A 55 -0.42 -19.09 0.84
CA TYR A 55 -1.35 -18.13 0.24
C TYR A 55 -2.22 -17.46 1.30
N SER A 56 -2.80 -16.34 0.92
CA SER A 56 -3.78 -15.61 1.72
C SER A 56 -5.03 -15.32 0.90
N LEU A 57 -6.16 -15.16 1.61
CA LEU A 57 -7.43 -14.79 0.99
C LEU A 57 -7.47 -13.29 0.73
N VAL A 58 -7.94 -12.91 -0.45
CA VAL A 58 -8.13 -11.51 -0.82
C VAL A 58 -9.56 -11.27 -1.25
N GLN A 59 -10.06 -10.09 -0.91
CA GLN A 59 -11.40 -9.63 -1.24
C GLN A 59 -11.30 -8.48 -2.26
N PRO A 60 -12.18 -8.47 -3.29
CA PRO A 60 -12.22 -7.39 -4.25
C PRO A 60 -12.93 -6.17 -3.68
N VAL A 61 -12.25 -5.03 -3.69
CA VAL A 61 -12.78 -3.73 -3.28
C VAL A 61 -12.82 -2.81 -4.51
N LYS A 62 -14.03 -2.38 -4.88
CA LYS A 62 -14.22 -1.34 -5.91
C LYS A 62 -14.27 0.02 -5.23
N VAL A 63 -13.26 0.84 -5.45
CA VAL A 63 -13.17 2.19 -4.88
C VAL A 63 -13.64 3.19 -5.93
N GLN A 64 -14.74 3.90 -5.65
CA GLN A 64 -15.32 4.88 -6.57
C GLN A 64 -14.64 6.25 -6.47
N THR A 65 -14.11 6.58 -5.29
CA THR A 65 -13.38 7.82 -5.05
C THR A 65 -11.93 7.72 -5.49
N LYS A 66 -11.26 8.87 -5.62
CA LYS A 66 -9.81 8.87 -5.86
C LYS A 66 -9.07 8.28 -4.67
N ARG A 67 -8.16 7.37 -4.95
CA ARG A 67 -7.37 6.68 -3.94
C ARG A 67 -6.12 7.51 -3.60
N PRO A 68 -5.72 7.62 -2.33
CA PRO A 68 -4.43 8.19 -1.97
C PRO A 68 -3.27 7.40 -2.56
N VAL A 69 -2.10 8.02 -2.70
CA VAL A 69 -0.91 7.42 -3.31
C VAL A 69 0.24 7.46 -2.32
N ILE A 70 0.88 6.31 -2.11
CA ILE A 70 2.09 6.15 -1.30
C ILE A 70 3.20 5.64 -2.21
N PHE A 71 4.36 6.31 -2.16
CA PHE A 71 5.54 5.90 -2.90
C PHE A 71 6.48 5.10 -2.00
N SER A 72 7.11 4.08 -2.57
CA SER A 72 8.22 3.34 -1.95
C SER A 72 9.40 3.35 -2.92
N PRO A 73 10.64 3.65 -2.50
CA PRO A 73 11.05 4.05 -1.15
C PRO A 73 10.42 5.36 -0.66
N SER A 74 10.00 5.43 0.62
CA SER A 74 9.32 6.61 1.21
C SER A 74 10.18 7.88 1.21
N LEU A 75 11.50 7.72 1.27
CA LEU A 75 12.50 8.78 1.12
C LEU A 75 12.44 9.54 -0.22
N LEU A 76 11.79 8.98 -1.24
CA LEU A 76 11.54 9.67 -2.51
C LEU A 76 10.24 10.48 -2.51
N SER A 77 9.32 10.20 -1.58
CA SER A 77 7.95 10.72 -1.60
C SER A 77 7.93 12.22 -1.69
N ARG A 78 8.66 12.94 -0.81
CA ARG A 78 8.69 14.40 -0.82
C ARG A 78 9.10 14.99 -2.16
N GLY A 79 10.26 14.60 -2.68
CA GLY A 79 10.76 15.11 -3.95
C GLY A 79 9.89 14.72 -5.15
N LEU A 80 9.27 13.54 -5.13
CA LEU A 80 8.31 13.11 -6.16
C LEU A 80 7.02 13.93 -6.09
N ILE A 81 6.49 14.17 -4.90
CA ILE A 81 5.27 14.96 -4.69
C ILE A 81 5.47 16.38 -5.19
N GLU A 82 6.56 17.04 -4.79
CA GLU A 82 6.91 18.39 -5.25
C GLU A 82 6.94 18.47 -6.78
N ARG A 83 7.54 17.47 -7.44
CA ARG A 83 7.66 17.42 -8.91
C ARG A 83 6.35 17.06 -9.61
N LEU A 84 5.54 16.17 -9.05
CA LEU A 84 4.24 15.81 -9.60
C LEU A 84 3.26 16.98 -9.52
N LEU A 85 3.34 17.80 -8.47
CA LEU A 85 2.47 18.97 -8.28
C LEU A 85 2.96 20.24 -9.00
N GLN A 86 4.20 20.26 -9.49
CA GLN A 86 4.78 21.44 -10.15
C GLN A 86 4.00 21.92 -11.39
N PRO A 87 3.51 21.07 -12.31
CA PRO A 87 2.69 21.53 -13.43
C PRO A 87 1.34 22.10 -12.97
N ALA A 88 0.91 23.23 -13.54
CA ALA A 88 -0.33 23.90 -13.14
C ALA A 88 -1.59 23.00 -13.25
N GLU A 89 -1.64 22.15 -14.28
CA GLU A 89 -2.75 21.22 -14.53
C GLU A 89 -2.83 20.07 -13.51
N SER A 90 -1.74 19.79 -12.80
CA SER A 90 -1.69 18.71 -11.79
C SER A 90 -2.72 18.92 -10.68
N GLY A 91 -3.05 20.17 -10.36
CA GLY A 91 -4.04 20.51 -9.32
C GLY A 91 -5.45 19.96 -9.56
N LEU A 92 -5.78 19.58 -10.80
CA LEU A 92 -7.04 18.94 -11.15
C LEU A 92 -7.11 17.46 -10.75
N ASN A 93 -5.95 16.78 -10.71
CA ASN A 93 -5.89 15.34 -10.49
C ASN A 93 -5.27 14.97 -9.14
N PHE A 94 -4.39 15.83 -8.62
CA PHE A 94 -3.55 15.57 -7.47
C PHE A 94 -3.67 16.71 -6.46
N ASN A 95 -3.53 16.36 -5.19
CA ASN A 95 -3.17 17.27 -4.13
C ASN A 95 -2.26 16.53 -3.14
N THR A 96 -1.68 17.23 -2.18
CA THR A 96 -0.98 16.63 -1.04
C THR A 96 -1.63 17.03 0.27
N CYS A 97 -1.34 16.27 1.31
CA CYS A 97 -1.77 16.49 2.66
C CYS A 97 -0.49 16.81 3.46
N PRO A 98 -0.16 18.09 3.73
CA PRO A 98 1.11 18.45 4.35
C PRO A 98 1.21 17.87 5.76
N PRO A 99 2.35 17.25 6.15
CA PRO A 99 2.55 16.79 7.51
C PRO A 99 2.51 17.93 8.52
N GLU A 100 1.86 17.72 9.65
CA GLU A 100 1.74 18.70 10.73
C GLU A 100 2.25 18.15 12.07
N PRO A 101 2.66 19.01 13.01
CA PRO A 101 3.10 18.59 14.34
C PRO A 101 1.99 17.91 15.14
N ILE A 102 2.28 16.71 15.66
CA ILE A 102 1.37 15.90 16.45
C ILE A 102 1.83 15.89 17.92
N LYS A 103 0.93 16.27 18.82
CA LYS A 103 1.21 16.24 20.27
C LYS A 103 1.37 14.80 20.75
N ALA A 104 2.23 14.57 21.74
CA ALA A 104 2.45 13.25 22.33
C ALA A 104 1.16 12.56 22.82
N SER A 105 0.18 13.33 23.30
CA SER A 105 -1.14 12.82 23.70
C SER A 105 -1.96 12.23 22.54
N GLU A 106 -1.72 12.70 21.32
CA GLU A 106 -2.48 12.32 20.11
C GLU A 106 -1.76 11.24 19.30
N GLN A 107 -0.48 10.94 19.56
CA GLN A 107 0.32 9.98 18.78
C GLN A 107 -0.24 8.54 18.76
N LYS A 108 -1.13 8.19 19.71
CA LYS A 108 -1.82 6.90 19.76
C LYS A 108 -3.16 6.88 19.01
N ASP A 109 -3.60 8.02 18.48
CA ASP A 109 -4.82 8.10 17.70
C ASP A 109 -4.65 7.38 16.36
N LYS A 110 -5.51 6.39 16.11
CA LYS A 110 -5.52 5.58 14.89
C LYS A 110 -5.96 6.37 13.64
N ARG A 111 -6.43 7.61 13.82
CA ARG A 111 -6.77 8.54 12.74
C ARG A 111 -5.59 9.44 12.34
N ILE A 112 -4.45 9.30 13.01
CA ILE A 112 -3.23 10.06 12.71
C ILE A 112 -2.16 9.11 12.17
N PHE A 113 -1.58 9.48 11.03
CA PHE A 113 -0.55 8.69 10.36
C PHE A 113 0.80 9.40 10.50
N LEU A 114 1.68 8.86 11.34
CA LEU A 114 2.98 9.46 11.64
C LEU A 114 4.01 9.18 10.55
N LEU A 115 4.94 10.12 10.36
CA LEU A 115 6.12 9.96 9.49
C LEU A 115 7.24 9.20 10.22
N ASP A 116 8.00 8.38 9.49
CA ASP A 116 9.09 7.56 10.06
C ASP A 116 10.31 8.38 10.51
N SER A 117 10.49 9.59 9.97
CA SER A 117 11.73 10.38 10.10
C SER A 117 11.75 11.38 11.26
N CYS A 118 10.80 11.30 12.20
CA CYS A 118 10.66 12.28 13.27
C CYS A 118 11.07 11.73 14.64
N SER A 119 11.83 12.52 15.41
CA SER A 119 12.03 12.20 16.84
C SER A 119 10.69 12.29 17.58
N PRO A 120 10.53 11.59 18.73
CA PRO A 120 9.29 11.61 19.49
C PRO A 120 8.85 13.01 19.92
N GLU A 121 9.79 13.96 20.10
CA GLU A 121 9.48 15.35 20.47
C GLU A 121 9.00 16.20 19.29
N GLN A 122 9.23 15.77 18.04
CA GLN A 122 8.85 16.49 16.82
C GLN A 122 8.09 15.57 15.84
N ALA A 123 7.20 14.74 16.37
CA ALA A 123 6.38 13.84 15.56
C ALA A 123 5.54 14.63 14.56
N LEU A 124 5.81 14.45 13.27
CA LEU A 124 4.94 14.94 12.20
C LEU A 124 3.99 13.82 11.76
N GLY A 125 2.78 14.20 11.38
CA GLY A 125 1.80 13.25 10.87
C GLY A 125 0.76 13.90 9.98
N ILE A 126 -0.03 13.05 9.33
CA ILE A 126 -1.16 13.45 8.50
C ILE A 126 -2.43 12.90 9.15
N ARG A 127 -3.43 13.76 9.33
CA ARG A 127 -4.73 13.35 9.88
C ARG A 127 -5.63 12.76 8.80
N LEU A 128 -6.48 11.80 9.19
CA LEU A 128 -7.45 11.15 8.32
C LEU A 128 -8.40 12.16 7.66
N GLU A 129 -8.81 13.19 8.39
CA GLU A 129 -9.70 14.25 7.92
C GLU A 129 -9.09 14.96 6.70
N SER A 130 -7.82 15.35 6.79
CA SER A 130 -7.10 16.01 5.68
C SER A 130 -7.03 15.14 4.43
N ILE A 131 -6.88 13.81 4.60
CA ILE A 131 -6.91 12.85 3.49
C ILE A 131 -8.31 12.79 2.88
N GLN A 132 -9.34 12.69 3.72
CA GLN A 132 -10.73 12.63 3.29
C GLN A 132 -11.16 13.90 2.55
N ASP A 133 -10.69 15.06 2.98
CA ASP A 133 -10.97 16.35 2.32
C ASP A 133 -10.45 16.35 0.87
N VAL A 134 -9.22 15.90 0.64
CA VAL A 134 -8.67 15.79 -0.72
C VAL A 134 -9.45 14.77 -1.56
N ILE A 135 -9.83 13.64 -0.97
CA ILE A 135 -10.62 12.60 -1.66
C ILE A 135 -12.00 13.15 -2.05
N SER A 136 -12.64 13.93 -1.17
CA SER A 136 -13.97 14.52 -1.41
C SER A 136 -13.98 15.51 -2.58
N GLN A 137 -12.85 16.15 -2.83
CA GLN A 137 -12.62 17.04 -3.97
C GLN A 137 -12.34 16.26 -5.27
N GLY A 138 -12.39 14.93 -5.24
CA GLY A 138 -12.18 14.10 -6.43
C GLY A 138 -10.73 14.03 -6.89
N ARG A 139 -9.77 14.23 -5.98
CA ARG A 139 -8.32 14.23 -6.27
C ARG A 139 -7.58 13.12 -5.52
N HIS A 140 -6.48 12.65 -6.10
CA HIS A 140 -5.58 11.73 -5.40
C HIS A 140 -4.76 12.51 -4.36
N CYS A 141 -4.80 12.15 -3.07
CA CYS A 141 -3.83 12.69 -2.11
C CYS A 141 -2.49 11.93 -2.27
N LEU A 142 -1.44 12.63 -2.67
CA LEU A 142 -0.08 12.12 -2.67
C LEU A 142 0.47 12.27 -1.24
N LEU A 143 0.81 11.16 -0.59
CA LEU A 143 1.12 11.13 0.84
C LEU A 143 2.63 10.97 1.06
N GLU A 144 3.21 11.87 1.85
CA GLU A 144 4.57 11.72 2.42
C GLU A 144 4.52 10.77 3.62
N LEU A 145 4.08 9.53 3.40
CA LEU A 145 4.02 8.47 4.41
C LEU A 145 4.79 7.24 3.96
N GLY A 146 5.27 6.46 4.93
CA GLY A 146 5.88 5.15 4.71
C GLY A 146 4.88 4.01 4.58
N LEU A 147 5.39 2.82 4.28
CA LEU A 147 4.58 1.61 4.09
C LEU A 147 3.88 1.13 5.37
N HIS A 148 4.38 1.53 6.55
CA HIS A 148 3.75 1.23 7.85
C HIS A 148 2.34 1.83 7.97
N SER A 149 2.09 2.97 7.31
CA SER A 149 0.80 3.66 7.34
C SER A 149 -0.32 2.91 6.59
N VAL A 150 0.04 2.02 5.66
CA VAL A 150 -0.92 1.34 4.75
C VAL A 150 -1.96 0.55 5.53
N GLU A 151 -1.56 -0.21 6.55
CA GLU A 151 -2.48 -1.02 7.34
C GLU A 151 -3.44 -0.14 8.14
N GLY A 152 -2.96 0.98 8.68
CA GLY A 152 -3.79 1.98 9.35
C GLY A 152 -4.82 2.59 8.40
N LEU A 153 -4.41 2.99 7.20
CA LEU A 153 -5.31 3.56 6.19
C LEU A 153 -6.42 2.56 5.83
N LEU A 154 -6.07 1.31 5.61
CA LEU A 154 -7.05 0.27 5.26
C LEU A 154 -8.05 0.02 6.40
N ARG A 155 -7.62 0.07 7.68
CA ARG A 155 -8.52 0.00 8.84
C ARG A 155 -9.51 1.16 8.88
N GLN A 156 -9.15 2.32 8.35
CA GLN A 156 -10.03 3.48 8.21
C GLN A 156 -10.89 3.43 6.93
N GLY A 157 -10.87 2.32 6.18
CA GLY A 157 -11.58 2.18 4.92
C GLY A 157 -10.97 2.99 3.76
N ILE A 158 -9.73 3.44 3.91
CA ILE A 158 -8.98 4.15 2.87
C ILE A 158 -8.07 3.14 2.17
N TYR A 159 -8.20 3.04 0.84
CA TYR A 159 -7.53 2.03 0.03
C TYR A 159 -6.45 2.66 -0.85
N PRO A 160 -5.22 2.89 -0.33
CA PRO A 160 -4.19 3.59 -1.08
C PRO A 160 -3.69 2.81 -2.30
N ILE A 161 -3.15 3.52 -3.27
CA ILE A 161 -2.32 2.99 -4.35
C ILE A 161 -0.87 3.03 -3.87
N VAL A 162 -0.24 1.88 -3.71
CA VAL A 162 1.19 1.80 -3.38
C VAL A 162 1.98 1.60 -4.67
N ILE A 163 2.94 2.50 -4.93
CA ILE A 163 3.81 2.44 -6.10
C ILE A 163 5.26 2.31 -5.64
N HIS A 164 5.87 1.17 -5.93
CA HIS A 164 7.27 0.93 -5.70
C HIS A 164 8.09 1.36 -6.93
N ILE A 165 9.06 2.24 -6.74
CA ILE A 165 10.01 2.66 -7.75
C ILE A 165 11.26 1.80 -7.60
N ARG A 166 11.40 0.78 -8.47
CA ARG A 166 12.55 -0.10 -8.42
C ARG A 166 13.82 0.67 -8.84
N PRO A 167 14.88 0.70 -8.02
CA PRO A 167 16.11 1.38 -8.39
C PRO A 167 16.80 0.75 -9.61
N LYS A 168 17.40 1.56 -10.48
CA LYS A 168 18.17 1.07 -11.66
C LYS A 168 19.41 0.28 -11.25
N ASN A 169 20.20 0.82 -10.34
CA ASN A 169 21.49 0.30 -9.92
C ASN A 169 21.63 0.50 -8.41
N LYS A 170 22.48 -0.31 -7.75
CA LYS A 170 22.81 -0.18 -6.31
C LYS A 170 23.27 1.20 -5.84
N LYS A 171 23.69 2.10 -6.76
CA LYS A 171 24.16 3.46 -6.41
C LYS A 171 23.06 4.55 -6.45
N HIS A 172 21.83 4.19 -6.86
CA HIS A 172 20.63 5.06 -6.94
C HIS A 172 20.84 6.46 -7.55
N LYS A 173 21.86 6.66 -8.40
CA LYS A 173 22.33 7.99 -8.84
C LYS A 173 21.24 8.91 -9.37
N LYS A 174 20.25 8.36 -10.10
CA LYS A 174 19.15 9.14 -10.69
C LYS A 174 18.04 9.52 -9.70
N LEU A 175 17.92 8.77 -8.60
CA LEU A 175 16.91 8.99 -7.57
C LEU A 175 17.38 10.02 -6.53
N ARG A 176 18.69 10.25 -6.42
CA ARG A 176 19.28 11.26 -5.53
C ARG A 176 18.69 12.66 -5.65
N LYS A 177 18.22 13.04 -6.84
CA LYS A 177 17.59 14.34 -7.09
C LYS A 177 16.26 14.55 -6.38
N PHE A 178 15.63 13.47 -5.89
CA PHE A 178 14.36 13.52 -5.15
C PHE A 178 14.55 13.34 -3.65
N LEU A 179 15.77 13.04 -3.20
CA LEU A 179 16.07 12.91 -1.79
C LEU A 179 16.20 14.29 -1.16
N PRO A 180 15.78 14.45 0.11
CA PRO A 180 16.28 15.53 0.93
C PRO A 180 17.82 15.46 0.94
N ARG A 181 18.53 16.59 1.10
CA ARG A 181 20.01 16.65 1.11
C ARG A 181 20.69 15.90 2.28
N CYS A 182 19.96 15.00 2.94
CA CYS A 182 20.40 14.24 4.10
C CYS A 182 20.70 12.79 3.70
N GLY A 183 21.91 12.31 4.00
CA GLY A 183 22.17 10.89 4.17
C GLY A 183 23.22 10.30 3.24
N GLU A 184 24.17 9.60 3.85
CA GLU A 184 25.16 8.73 3.21
C GLU A 184 24.48 7.67 2.33
N ASP A 185 25.14 7.27 1.23
CA ASP A 185 24.61 6.28 0.27
C ASP A 185 24.19 4.94 0.93
N SER A 186 24.80 4.58 2.07
CA SER A 186 24.54 3.38 2.86
C SER A 186 23.12 3.36 3.47
N ILE A 187 22.69 4.47 4.08
CA ILE A 187 21.39 4.58 4.76
C ILE A 187 20.25 4.42 3.74
N MET A 188 20.42 4.98 2.55
CA MET A 188 19.43 4.86 1.47
C MET A 188 19.30 3.42 0.99
N GLU A 189 20.41 2.69 0.79
CA GLU A 189 20.36 1.29 0.36
C GLU A 189 19.66 0.42 1.42
N GLU A 190 19.94 0.66 2.70
CA GLU A 190 19.28 -0.02 3.82
C GLU A 190 17.77 0.23 3.84
N VAL A 191 17.32 1.48 3.74
CA VAL A 191 15.88 1.79 3.72
C VAL A 191 15.20 1.21 2.47
N CYS A 192 15.85 1.28 1.31
CA CYS A 192 15.31 0.67 0.09
C CYS A 192 15.11 -0.85 0.25
N GLN A 193 16.11 -1.53 0.84
CA GLN A 193 16.04 -2.97 1.09
C GLN A 193 14.96 -3.32 2.13
N ALA A 194 14.90 -2.56 3.23
CA ALA A 194 13.91 -2.75 4.28
C ALA A 194 12.48 -2.58 3.76
N GLU A 195 12.23 -1.54 2.97
CA GLU A 195 10.92 -1.33 2.36
C GLU A 195 10.58 -2.37 1.28
N GLU A 196 11.55 -2.83 0.48
CA GLU A 196 11.32 -3.90 -0.50
C GLU A 196 10.84 -5.19 0.20
N LEU A 197 11.42 -5.52 1.37
CA LEU A 197 10.94 -6.63 2.20
C LEU A 197 9.56 -6.34 2.79
N GLN A 198 9.30 -5.10 3.24
CA GLN A 198 8.01 -4.72 3.81
C GLN A 198 6.87 -4.80 2.79
N LEU A 199 7.12 -4.50 1.50
CA LEU A 199 6.13 -4.62 0.42
C LEU A 199 5.51 -6.02 0.35
N GLU A 200 6.29 -7.07 0.64
CA GLU A 200 5.83 -8.47 0.62
C GLU A 200 4.81 -8.76 1.72
N THR A 201 4.78 -7.92 2.75
CA THR A 201 3.93 -8.09 3.94
C THR A 201 2.64 -7.28 3.89
N LEU A 202 2.52 -6.34 2.94
CA LEU A 202 1.39 -5.43 2.82
C LEU A 202 0.08 -6.19 2.62
N PRO A 203 -1.01 -5.83 3.30
CA PRO A 203 -2.32 -6.47 3.14
C PRO A 203 -3.07 -6.02 1.86
N LEU A 204 -2.37 -5.50 0.86
CA LEU A 204 -2.90 -5.13 -0.46
C LEU A 204 -1.87 -5.41 -1.56
N LEU A 205 -2.29 -5.37 -2.83
CA LEU A 205 -1.38 -5.42 -3.98
C LEU A 205 -0.77 -4.05 -4.26
N TYR A 206 0.57 -3.99 -4.34
CA TYR A 206 1.30 -2.81 -4.81
C TYR A 206 1.59 -2.93 -6.32
N SER A 207 2.03 -1.83 -6.92
CA SER A 207 2.49 -1.79 -8.31
C SER A 207 3.94 -1.33 -8.39
N THR A 208 4.68 -1.84 -9.37
CA THR A 208 6.09 -1.48 -9.57
C THR A 208 6.25 -0.63 -10.83
N VAL A 209 7.04 0.44 -10.73
CA VAL A 209 7.60 1.13 -11.89
C VAL A 209 8.99 0.58 -12.12
N GLU A 210 9.12 -0.21 -13.19
CA GLU A 210 10.35 -0.92 -13.50
C GLU A 210 11.45 0.04 -13.97
N PRO A 211 12.73 -0.24 -13.69
CA PRO A 211 13.79 0.71 -13.98
C PRO A 211 13.95 0.99 -15.47
N ASN A 212 13.67 0.02 -16.34
CA ASN A 212 13.75 0.17 -17.79
C ASN A 212 12.66 1.08 -18.39
N THR A 213 11.63 1.47 -17.62
CA THR A 213 10.51 2.28 -18.11
C THR A 213 10.76 3.78 -18.12
N TRP A 214 11.90 4.25 -17.59
CA TRP A 214 12.24 5.66 -17.52
C TRP A 214 13.75 5.90 -17.60
N SER A 215 14.17 6.99 -18.22
CA SER A 215 15.58 7.37 -18.41
C SER A 215 15.92 8.72 -17.79
N CYS A 216 14.93 9.62 -17.67
CA CYS A 216 15.05 10.95 -17.11
C CYS A 216 13.98 11.22 -16.01
N THR A 217 13.90 12.45 -15.49
CA THR A 217 12.86 12.83 -14.51
C THR A 217 11.47 12.78 -15.12
N GLU A 218 11.29 13.39 -16.29
CA GLU A 218 9.97 13.55 -16.90
C GLU A 218 9.34 12.21 -17.27
N GLU A 219 10.11 11.29 -17.84
CA GLU A 219 9.66 9.92 -18.12
C GLU A 219 9.25 9.17 -16.84
N LEU A 220 9.96 9.37 -15.72
CA LEU A 220 9.57 8.78 -14.44
C LEU A 220 8.25 9.35 -13.94
N LEU A 221 8.08 10.68 -13.98
CA LEU A 221 6.84 11.33 -13.57
C LEU A 221 5.65 10.87 -14.43
N GLU A 222 5.87 10.70 -15.73
CA GLU A 222 4.85 10.18 -16.64
C GLU A 222 4.50 8.72 -16.37
N ALA A 223 5.50 7.87 -16.15
CA ALA A 223 5.30 6.49 -15.74
C ALA A 223 4.50 6.39 -14.42
N LEU A 224 4.76 7.28 -13.47
CA LEU A 224 4.02 7.36 -12.20
C LEU A 224 2.57 7.78 -12.43
N ARG A 225 2.30 8.82 -13.22
CA ARG A 225 0.92 9.24 -13.57
C ARG A 225 0.14 8.10 -14.23
N GLY A 226 0.76 7.43 -15.21
CA GLY A 226 0.19 6.28 -15.89
C GLY A 226 -0.06 5.11 -14.93
N ALA A 227 0.85 4.83 -13.99
CA ALA A 227 0.65 3.81 -12.96
C ALA A 227 -0.52 4.16 -12.03
N ILE A 228 -0.61 5.39 -11.53
CA ILE A 228 -1.72 5.86 -10.69
C ILE A 228 -3.05 5.70 -11.43
N GLN A 229 -3.13 6.14 -12.69
CA GLN A 229 -4.37 6.05 -13.47
C GLN A 229 -4.79 4.60 -13.71
N ARG A 230 -3.85 3.71 -14.03
CA ARG A 230 -4.12 2.26 -14.20
C ARG A 230 -4.61 1.64 -12.89
N GLN A 231 -3.94 1.93 -11.78
CA GLN A 231 -4.31 1.39 -10.46
C GLN A 231 -5.64 1.96 -9.95
N GLN A 232 -5.99 3.21 -10.28
CA GLN A 232 -7.30 3.79 -9.94
C GLN A 232 -8.46 3.06 -10.62
N LYS A 233 -8.27 2.62 -11.87
CA LYS A 233 -9.30 1.87 -12.62
C LYS A 233 -9.37 0.40 -12.22
N ALA A 234 -8.30 -0.14 -11.64
CA ALA A 234 -8.22 -1.53 -11.23
C ALA A 234 -9.01 -1.80 -9.95
N VAL A 235 -9.50 -3.04 -9.81
CA VAL A 235 -10.06 -3.52 -8.54
C VAL A 235 -8.94 -3.63 -7.51
N ALA A 236 -9.14 -3.07 -6.32
CA ALA A 236 -8.21 -3.24 -5.22
C ALA A 236 -8.42 -4.61 -4.59
N TRP A 237 -7.38 -5.43 -4.51
CA TRP A 237 -7.41 -6.73 -3.84
C TRP A 237 -6.76 -6.58 -2.47
N VAL A 238 -7.53 -6.86 -1.42
CA VAL A 238 -7.14 -6.55 -0.03
C VAL A 238 -7.40 -7.76 0.85
N GLU A 239 -6.49 -8.03 1.78
CA GLU A 239 -6.65 -9.03 2.83
C GLU A 239 -7.50 -8.46 3.98
N LEU A 240 -8.78 -8.20 3.71
CA LEU A 240 -9.67 -7.53 4.68
C LEU A 240 -9.78 -8.27 6.03
N ASP A 241 -9.69 -9.60 6.02
CA ASP A 241 -9.75 -10.42 7.24
C ASP A 241 -8.56 -10.16 8.19
N ARG A 242 -7.43 -9.64 7.68
CA ARG A 242 -6.27 -9.25 8.53
C ARG A 242 -6.47 -7.93 9.26
N LEU A 243 -7.44 -7.13 8.84
CA LEU A 243 -7.67 -5.77 9.30
C LEU A 243 -8.76 -5.66 10.38
N GLN A 244 -9.42 -6.79 10.68
CA GLN A 244 -10.46 -6.92 11.70
C GLN A 244 -9.89 -6.89 13.12
#